data_AF-X6LP67-F1
#
_entry.id   AF-X6LP67-F1
#
_cell.length_a   1.000
_cell.length_b   1.000
_cell.length_c   1.000
_cell.angle_alpha   90.00
_cell.angle_beta   90.00
_cell.angle_gamma   90.00
#
_symmetry.space_group_name_H-M   'P 1'
#
loop_
_entity.id
_entity.type
_entity.pdbx_description
1 polymer ?
#
loop_
_entity_poly.entity_id
_entity_poly.type
_entity_poly.pdbx_seq_one_letter_code
_entity_poly.pdbx_strand_id
1 'polypeptide(L)'
;RIDPIIKKMDEMLKKNQQILSEKLKYICLVGGFSQSPYLQHRLKQHYEHKYIFVMYKRPVFSVVQGAAQLARIPSFINSRIIKYTYGSGAGWPIEKARAHPKISEDHINEHKYINDIQNKVLVYGCFDVFVKKDEEVKMGQMVEHRYFEYKKKSKNACIKIYRSEERDPGVTTGCKHLGSIKIPYPEDFNDVTDRFYVRFYFGETMIR
;
A
#
# COMPACT_ATOMS: atom_id res chain seq x y z
N ARG A 1 23.20 12.19 22.58
CA ARG A 1 24.04 11.00 22.29
C ARG A 1 23.71 10.54 20.88
N ILE A 2 24.70 10.36 20.01
CA ILE A 2 24.49 10.07 18.58
C ILE A 2 24.39 8.57 18.27
N ASP A 3 24.99 7.72 19.11
CA ASP A 3 25.05 6.27 18.87
C ASP A 3 23.67 5.61 18.73
N PRO A 4 22.63 5.99 19.50
CA PRO A 4 21.27 5.47 19.27
C PRO A 4 20.70 5.82 17.89
N ILE A 5 21.09 6.97 17.31
CA ILE A 5 20.64 7.38 15.97
C ILE A 5 21.32 6.52 14.91
N ILE A 6 22.63 6.32 15.02
CA ILE A 6 23.39 5.44 14.11
C ILE A 6 22.83 4.02 14.16
N LYS A 7 22.65 3.47 15.37
CA LYS A 7 22.02 2.15 15.56
C LYS A 7 20.66 2.10 14.88
N LYS A 8 19.83 3.14 15.04
CA LYS A 8 18.50 3.17 14.42
C LYS A 8 18.56 3.23 12.91
N MET A 9 19.51 3.97 12.34
CA MET A 9 19.74 4.04 10.92
C MET A 9 20.20 2.68 10.36
N ASP A 10 21.12 1.98 11.05
CA ASP A 10 21.56 0.64 10.66
C ASP A 10 20.41 -0.37 10.64
N GLU A 11 19.55 -0.35 11.68
CA GLU A 11 18.33 -1.17 11.71
C GLU A 11 17.41 -0.89 10.50
N MET A 12 17.22 0.38 10.15
CA MET A 12 16.36 0.78 9.03
C MET A 12 16.96 0.41 7.68
N LEU A 13 18.26 0.57 7.49
CA LEU A 13 18.96 0.17 6.26
C LEU A 13 18.90 -1.35 6.08
N LYS A 14 19.15 -2.12 7.16
CA LYS A 14 19.06 -3.57 7.14
C LYS A 14 17.65 -4.06 6.86
N LYS A 15 16.64 -3.48 7.53
CA LYS A 15 15.23 -3.84 7.34
C LYS A 15 14.77 -3.64 5.89
N ASN A 16 15.26 -2.59 5.24
CA ASN A 16 14.86 -2.24 3.87
C ASN A 16 15.90 -2.67 2.82
N GLN A 17 16.84 -3.56 3.17
CA GLN A 17 17.95 -3.92 2.29
C GLN A 17 17.47 -4.47 0.95
N GLN A 18 16.42 -5.30 0.91
CA GLN A 18 15.89 -5.83 -0.36
C GLN A 18 15.36 -4.74 -1.29
N ILE A 19 14.84 -3.65 -0.75
CA ILE A 19 14.28 -2.53 -1.51
C ILE A 19 15.41 -1.57 -1.94
N LEU A 20 16.41 -1.39 -1.08
CA LEU A 20 17.45 -0.37 -1.21
C LEU A 20 18.75 -0.87 -1.87
N SER A 21 19.00 -2.18 -1.86
CA SER A 21 20.24 -2.78 -2.37
C SER A 21 20.49 -2.30 -3.80
N GLU A 22 21.71 -1.84 -4.07
CA GLU A 22 22.17 -1.29 -5.35
C GLU A 22 21.50 0.03 -5.80
N LYS A 23 20.35 0.40 -5.21
CA LYS A 23 19.61 1.64 -5.51
C LYS A 23 20.04 2.82 -4.63
N LEU A 24 20.40 2.59 -3.37
CA LEU A 24 20.72 3.66 -2.42
C LEU A 24 22.14 4.21 -2.65
N LYS A 25 22.21 5.48 -3.08
CA LYS A 25 23.48 6.17 -3.36
C LYS A 25 23.74 7.38 -2.46
N TYR A 26 22.69 8.05 -2.02
CA TYR A 26 22.78 9.34 -1.33
C TYR A 26 22.09 9.31 0.04
N ILE A 27 22.70 9.98 1.01
CA ILE A 27 22.08 10.34 2.30
C ILE A 27 21.91 11.86 2.33
N CYS A 28 20.66 12.32 2.28
CA CYS A 28 20.32 13.74 2.35
C CYS A 28 19.95 14.11 3.78
N LEU A 29 20.71 15.03 4.39
CA LEU A 29 20.44 15.47 5.76
C LEU A 29 19.48 16.68 5.76
N VAL A 30 18.29 16.51 6.34
CA VAL A 30 17.20 17.51 6.36
C VAL A 30 16.77 17.86 7.79
N GLY A 31 16.12 19.02 7.97
CA GLY A 31 15.64 19.51 9.27
C GLY A 31 16.64 20.36 10.04
N GLY A 32 16.24 20.89 11.20
CA GLY A 32 17.09 21.78 12.00
C GLY A 32 18.28 21.07 12.63
N PHE A 33 18.07 19.86 13.14
CA PHE A 33 19.11 19.10 13.83
C PHE A 33 20.27 18.70 12.91
N SER A 34 20.03 18.55 11.60
CA SER A 34 21.09 18.22 10.64
C SER A 34 22.14 19.31 10.46
N GLN A 35 21.94 20.52 10.99
CA GLN A 35 22.94 21.59 11.00
C GLN A 35 24.05 21.35 12.03
N SER A 36 23.88 20.42 12.97
CA SER A 36 24.91 20.11 13.97
C SER A 36 26.18 19.59 13.29
N PRO A 37 27.33 20.27 13.42
CA PRO A 37 28.60 19.78 12.86
C PRO A 37 28.99 18.43 13.45
N TYR A 38 28.68 18.21 14.74
CA TYR A 38 28.90 16.94 15.42
C TYR A 38 28.08 15.80 14.79
N LEU A 39 26.79 16.02 14.54
CA LEU A 39 25.93 15.05 13.86
C LEU A 39 26.50 14.69 12.48
N GLN A 40 26.79 15.71 11.68
CA GLN A 40 27.31 15.55 10.32
C GLN A 40 28.62 14.75 10.30
N HIS A 41 29.56 15.11 11.18
CA HIS A 41 30.85 14.42 11.30
C HIS A 41 30.67 12.95 11.67
N ARG A 42 29.88 12.65 12.71
CA ARG A 42 29.65 11.29 13.19
C ARG A 42 28.94 10.41 12.16
N LEU A 43 27.97 10.94 11.43
CA LEU A 43 27.29 10.21 10.36
C LEU A 43 28.20 9.96 9.16
N LYS A 44 29.00 10.95 8.75
CA LYS A 44 29.97 10.79 7.67
C LYS A 44 31.01 9.73 7.99
N GLN A 45 31.63 9.81 9.16
CA GLN A 45 32.60 8.80 9.62
C GLN A 45 32.04 7.38 9.52
N HIS A 46 30.76 7.19 9.84
CA HIS A 46 30.13 5.86 9.82
C HIS A 46 29.66 5.41 8.43
N TYR A 47 29.23 6.31 7.55
CA TYR A 47 28.50 5.94 6.33
C TYR A 47 29.15 6.39 5.00
N GLU A 48 30.11 7.31 5.01
CA GLU A 48 30.65 7.94 3.80
C GLU A 48 31.46 6.96 2.92
N HIS A 49 31.91 5.85 3.48
CA HIS A 49 32.53 4.73 2.74
C HIS A 49 31.54 3.99 1.81
N LYS A 50 30.23 4.15 2.02
CA LYS A 50 29.17 3.49 1.24
C LYS A 50 28.26 4.46 0.50
N TYR A 51 28.01 5.64 1.06
CA TYR A 51 26.99 6.56 0.57
C TYR A 51 27.52 7.99 0.49
N ILE A 52 27.00 8.74 -0.49
CA ILE A 52 27.35 10.15 -0.69
C ILE A 52 26.44 11.03 0.17
N PHE A 53 27.03 11.90 1.00
CA PHE A 53 26.25 12.83 1.81
C PHE A 53 25.90 14.11 1.04
N VAL A 54 24.61 14.45 1.03
CA VAL A 54 24.11 15.72 0.48
C VAL A 54 23.71 16.63 1.65
N MET A 55 24.45 17.71 1.80
CA MET A 55 24.25 18.72 2.84
C MET A 55 23.70 19.99 2.22
N TYR A 56 22.44 20.31 2.53
CA TYR A 56 21.80 21.51 2.02
C TYR A 56 22.21 22.73 2.84
N LYS A 57 22.43 23.89 2.19
CA LYS A 57 22.83 25.13 2.89
C LYS A 57 21.83 25.57 3.98
N ARG A 58 20.54 25.27 3.77
CA ARG A 58 19.46 25.59 4.71
C ARG A 58 18.55 24.38 4.93
N PRO A 59 18.99 23.34 5.65
CA PRO A 59 18.29 22.06 5.70
C PRO A 59 16.91 22.15 6.39
N VAL A 60 16.65 23.21 7.16
CA VAL A 60 15.31 23.54 7.69
C VAL A 60 14.30 23.81 6.58
N PHE A 61 14.73 24.38 5.44
CA PHE A 61 13.85 24.71 4.32
C PHE A 61 13.80 23.63 3.23
N SER A 62 14.64 22.59 3.28
CA SER A 62 14.78 21.64 2.17
C SER A 62 13.47 20.92 1.82
N VAL A 63 12.69 20.53 2.84
CA VAL A 63 11.39 19.85 2.63
C VAL A 63 10.37 20.79 2.00
N VAL A 64 10.22 22.03 2.51
CA VAL A 64 9.23 22.98 2.00
C VAL A 64 9.58 23.47 0.58
N GLN A 65 10.87 23.69 0.32
CA GLN A 65 11.35 24.05 -1.01
C GLN A 65 11.16 22.90 -1.99
N GLY A 66 11.46 21.67 -1.58
CA GLY A 66 11.19 20.48 -2.40
C GLY A 66 9.71 20.32 -2.73
N ALA A 67 8.81 20.54 -1.75
CA ALA A 67 7.37 20.50 -1.98
C ALA A 67 6.88 21.58 -2.97
N ALA A 68 7.37 22.82 -2.83
CA ALA A 68 7.05 23.91 -3.74
C ALA A 68 7.55 23.64 -5.18
N GLN A 69 8.73 23.03 -5.33
CA GLN A 69 9.24 22.61 -6.64
C GLN A 69 8.43 21.46 -7.23
N LEU A 70 8.06 20.47 -6.40
CA LEU A 70 7.25 19.34 -6.83
C LEU A 70 5.88 19.78 -7.39
N ALA A 71 5.29 20.83 -6.82
CA ALA A 71 4.03 21.38 -7.33
C ALA A 71 4.18 22.03 -8.72
N ARG A 72 5.38 22.49 -9.08
CA ARG A 72 5.65 23.17 -10.37
C ARG A 72 6.08 22.21 -11.47
N ILE A 73 6.65 21.06 -11.10
CA ILE A 73 7.20 20.09 -12.05
C ILE A 73 6.28 18.86 -12.08
N PRO A 74 5.34 18.79 -13.04
CA PRO A 74 4.49 17.62 -13.17
C PRO A 74 5.36 16.37 -13.40
N SER A 75 4.94 15.24 -12.84
CA SER A 75 5.59 13.94 -13.06
C SER A 75 7.06 13.85 -12.62
N PHE A 76 7.52 14.71 -11.70
CA PHE A 76 8.89 14.62 -11.15
C PHE A 76 9.16 13.30 -10.42
N ILE A 77 8.18 12.83 -9.64
CA ILE A 77 8.21 11.48 -9.06
C ILE A 77 7.74 10.52 -10.13
N ASN A 78 8.48 9.45 -10.39
CA ASN A 78 8.20 8.45 -11.41
C ASN A 78 7.65 7.13 -10.82
N SER A 79 8.08 6.79 -9.60
CA SER A 79 7.56 5.64 -8.85
C SER A 79 7.61 5.88 -7.34
N ARG A 80 6.91 5.03 -6.59
CA ARG A 80 6.88 5.04 -5.11
C ARG A 80 6.93 3.62 -4.59
N ILE A 81 7.62 3.42 -3.47
CA ILE A 81 7.53 2.18 -2.70
C ILE A 81 6.33 2.31 -1.75
N ILE A 82 5.38 1.40 -1.86
CA ILE A 82 4.13 1.44 -1.10
C ILE A 82 4.35 0.94 0.33
N LYS A 83 3.88 1.70 1.32
CA LYS A 83 4.09 1.40 2.76
C LYS A 83 3.20 0.28 3.31
N TYR A 84 2.03 0.05 2.72
CA TYR A 84 1.02 -0.88 3.21
C TYR A 84 0.46 -1.69 2.06
N THR A 85 0.00 -2.92 2.32
CA THR A 85 -0.78 -3.64 1.33
C THR A 85 -2.16 -3.00 1.25
N TYR A 86 -2.60 -2.59 0.07
CA TYR A 86 -3.93 -2.02 -0.14
C TYR A 86 -4.80 -2.97 -0.95
N GLY A 87 -6.08 -2.99 -0.61
CA GLY A 87 -7.03 -3.82 -1.31
C GLY A 87 -8.45 -3.63 -0.81
N SER A 88 -9.31 -4.56 -1.21
CA SER A 88 -10.73 -4.55 -0.89
C SER A 88 -11.14 -5.80 -0.10
N GLY A 89 -12.25 -5.70 0.63
CA GLY A 89 -12.91 -6.89 1.17
C GLY A 89 -13.69 -7.60 0.07
N ALA A 90 -13.50 -8.91 -0.07
CA ALA A 90 -14.13 -9.72 -1.10
C ALA A 90 -14.63 -11.07 -0.59
N GLY A 91 -15.57 -11.65 -1.34
CA GLY A 91 -15.92 -13.06 -1.22
C GLY A 91 -15.03 -13.90 -2.12
N TRP A 92 -14.37 -14.92 -1.60
CA TRP A 92 -13.55 -15.85 -2.39
C TRP A 92 -14.23 -17.22 -2.53
N PRO A 93 -14.05 -17.95 -3.64
CA PRO A 93 -14.41 -19.37 -3.70
C PRO A 93 -13.76 -20.15 -2.57
N ILE A 94 -14.48 -21.09 -1.97
CA ILE A 94 -14.00 -21.86 -0.81
C ILE A 94 -12.66 -22.56 -1.08
N GLU A 95 -12.46 -23.08 -2.30
CA GLU A 95 -11.20 -23.72 -2.71
C GLU A 95 -10.03 -22.74 -2.68
N LYS A 96 -10.23 -21.51 -3.19
CA LYS A 96 -9.23 -20.44 -3.15
C LYS A 96 -8.93 -20.03 -1.71
N ALA A 97 -9.96 -19.94 -0.86
CA ALA A 97 -9.79 -19.59 0.55
C ALA A 97 -8.96 -20.65 1.30
N ARG A 98 -9.26 -21.94 1.10
CA ARG A 98 -8.53 -23.07 1.70
C ARG A 98 -7.08 -23.17 1.23
N ALA A 99 -6.80 -22.79 -0.01
CA ALA A 99 -5.45 -22.80 -0.55
C ALA A 99 -4.56 -21.68 0.01
N HIS A 100 -5.14 -20.67 0.68
CA HIS A 100 -4.38 -19.52 1.18
C HIS A 100 -3.80 -19.81 2.58
N PRO A 101 -2.47 -19.69 2.79
CA PRO A 101 -1.81 -20.15 4.02
C PRO A 101 -2.18 -19.38 5.28
N LYS A 102 -2.80 -18.20 5.14
CA LYS A 102 -3.20 -17.33 6.26
C LYS A 102 -4.70 -17.27 6.52
N ILE A 103 -5.51 -18.00 5.75
CA ILE A 103 -6.93 -18.10 6.01
C ILE A 103 -7.14 -19.38 6.83
N SER A 104 -7.55 -19.24 8.09
CA SER A 104 -7.81 -20.39 8.97
C SER A 104 -9.11 -21.09 8.58
N GLU A 105 -9.21 -22.39 8.90
CA GLU A 105 -10.46 -23.13 8.70
C GLU A 105 -11.58 -22.57 9.58
N ASP A 106 -11.26 -21.99 10.75
CA ASP A 106 -12.22 -21.28 11.61
C ASP A 106 -12.82 -20.07 10.88
N HIS A 107 -11.99 -19.21 10.27
CA HIS A 107 -12.47 -18.08 9.48
C HIS A 107 -13.37 -18.56 8.33
N ILE A 108 -12.97 -19.64 7.64
CA ILE A 108 -13.75 -20.24 6.56
C ILE A 108 -15.11 -20.72 7.08
N ASN A 109 -15.14 -21.43 8.20
CA ASN A 109 -16.38 -21.96 8.77
C ASN A 109 -17.33 -20.88 9.26
N GLU A 110 -16.81 -19.80 9.83
CA GLU A 110 -17.59 -18.65 10.31
C GLU A 110 -18.14 -17.79 9.17
N HIS A 111 -17.40 -17.66 8.07
CA HIS A 111 -17.71 -16.70 7.00
C HIS A 111 -18.15 -17.35 5.68
N LYS A 112 -18.29 -18.69 5.63
CA LYS A 112 -18.80 -19.39 4.44
C LYS A 112 -20.29 -19.10 4.22
N TYR A 113 -20.66 -18.91 2.98
CA TYR A 113 -22.06 -18.75 2.56
C TYR A 113 -22.25 -19.31 1.15
N ILE A 114 -23.50 -19.61 0.80
CA ILE A 114 -23.88 -20.00 -0.55
C ILE A 114 -24.31 -18.75 -1.30
N ASN A 115 -23.64 -18.46 -2.41
CA ASN A 115 -24.04 -17.40 -3.33
C ASN A 115 -25.30 -17.86 -4.10
N ASP A 116 -26.38 -17.08 -4.00
CA ASP A 116 -27.71 -17.40 -4.53
C ASP A 116 -27.85 -17.22 -6.05
N ILE A 117 -26.83 -16.66 -6.71
CA ILE A 117 -26.76 -16.44 -8.16
C ILE A 117 -26.11 -17.65 -8.83
N GLN A 118 -24.94 -18.09 -8.32
CA GLN A 118 -24.15 -19.16 -8.92
C GLN A 118 -24.29 -20.52 -8.21
N ASN A 119 -24.97 -20.57 -7.07
CA ASN A 119 -25.03 -21.74 -6.17
C ASN A 119 -23.64 -22.27 -5.77
N LYS A 120 -22.67 -21.35 -5.60
CA LYS A 120 -21.30 -21.67 -5.19
C LYS A 120 -21.06 -21.27 -3.73
N VAL A 121 -20.24 -22.06 -3.04
CA VAL A 121 -19.79 -21.75 -1.68
C VAL A 121 -18.65 -20.74 -1.76
N LEU A 122 -18.87 -19.58 -1.16
CA LEU A 122 -17.90 -18.49 -1.04
C LEU A 122 -17.59 -18.24 0.44
N VAL A 123 -16.46 -17.61 0.72
CA VAL A 123 -16.03 -17.18 2.05
C VAL A 123 -15.91 -15.67 2.04
N TYR A 124 -16.70 -14.97 2.87
CA TYR A 124 -16.63 -13.52 3.00
C TYR A 124 -15.45 -13.07 3.87
N GLY A 125 -15.13 -11.77 3.83
CA GLY A 125 -14.06 -11.20 4.67
C GLY A 125 -12.65 -11.59 4.24
N CYS A 126 -12.48 -12.10 3.02
CA CYS A 126 -11.16 -12.29 2.42
C CYS A 126 -10.61 -10.94 1.92
N PHE A 127 -9.30 -10.77 1.96
CA PHE A 127 -8.62 -9.56 1.51
C PHE A 127 -8.17 -9.74 0.06
N ASP A 128 -8.76 -8.97 -0.85
CA ASP A 128 -8.37 -8.96 -2.25
C ASP A 128 -7.32 -7.87 -2.50
N VAL A 129 -6.08 -8.30 -2.77
CA VAL A 129 -4.89 -7.45 -2.82
C VAL A 129 -4.77 -6.75 -4.17
N PHE A 130 -4.70 -5.42 -4.18
CA PHE A 130 -4.42 -4.62 -5.38
C PHE A 130 -2.94 -4.24 -5.49
N VAL A 131 -2.29 -3.94 -4.36
CA VAL A 131 -0.85 -3.70 -4.30
C VAL A 131 -0.31 -4.19 -2.97
N LYS A 132 0.88 -4.80 -2.98
CA LYS A 132 1.52 -5.27 -1.76
C LYS A 132 2.43 -4.21 -1.17
N LYS A 133 2.55 -4.24 0.15
CA LYS A 133 3.58 -3.51 0.88
C LYS A 133 4.97 -3.79 0.28
N ASP A 134 5.78 -2.75 0.21
CA ASP A 134 7.15 -2.72 -0.33
C ASP A 134 7.23 -2.94 -1.85
N GLU A 135 6.11 -2.93 -2.57
CA GLU A 135 6.11 -2.92 -4.03
C GLU A 135 6.31 -1.50 -4.58
N GLU A 136 7.04 -1.45 -5.69
CA GLU A 136 7.23 -0.24 -6.48
C GLU A 136 6.02 -0.05 -7.41
N VAL A 137 5.31 1.07 -7.23
CA VAL A 137 4.24 1.48 -8.15
C VAL A 137 4.70 2.67 -8.98
N LYS A 138 4.44 2.62 -10.28
CA LYS A 138 4.71 3.73 -11.19
C LYS A 138 3.63 4.80 -11.08
N MET A 139 3.95 6.04 -11.45
CA MET A 139 2.96 7.09 -11.63
C MET A 139 1.86 6.66 -12.59
N GLY A 140 0.60 6.86 -12.20
CA GLY A 140 -0.56 6.53 -13.03
C GLY A 140 -0.80 5.02 -13.17
N GLN A 141 -0.06 4.18 -12.44
CA GLN A 141 -0.30 2.74 -12.45
C GLN A 141 -1.72 2.46 -11.96
N MET A 142 -2.47 1.71 -12.76
CA MET A 142 -3.83 1.31 -12.47
C MET A 142 -3.87 -0.20 -12.30
N VAL A 143 -4.48 -0.65 -11.21
CA VAL A 143 -4.76 -2.07 -10.96
C VAL A 143 -6.27 -2.26 -10.94
N GLU A 144 -6.77 -3.17 -11.77
CA GLU A 144 -8.20 -3.45 -11.94
C GLU A 144 -8.51 -4.87 -11.48
N HIS A 145 -9.50 -4.99 -10.60
CA HIS A 145 -10.10 -6.26 -10.24
C HIS A 145 -11.58 -6.27 -10.65
N ARG A 146 -12.05 -7.45 -11.05
CA ARG A 146 -13.42 -7.68 -11.49
C ARG A 146 -14.21 -8.39 -10.40
N TYR A 147 -15.40 -7.87 -10.11
CA TYR A 147 -16.31 -8.40 -9.10
C TYR A 147 -17.66 -8.74 -9.71
N PHE A 148 -18.40 -9.58 -8.99
CA PHE A 148 -19.79 -9.92 -9.27
C PHE A 148 -20.59 -9.73 -8.00
N GLU A 149 -21.89 -9.56 -8.16
CA GLU A 149 -22.79 -9.45 -7.02
C GLU A 149 -22.86 -10.79 -6.26
N TYR A 150 -23.05 -10.71 -4.95
CA TYR A 150 -23.12 -11.92 -4.12
C TYR A 150 -24.53 -12.21 -3.59
N LYS A 151 -25.48 -11.31 -3.83
CA LYS A 151 -26.88 -11.44 -3.43
C LYS A 151 -27.83 -11.01 -4.54
N LYS A 152 -28.81 -11.85 -4.88
CA LYS A 152 -29.87 -11.50 -5.83
C LYS A 152 -30.57 -10.20 -5.46
N LYS A 153 -30.86 -9.37 -6.47
CA LYS A 153 -31.58 -8.09 -6.34
C LYS A 153 -30.91 -7.07 -5.40
N SER A 154 -29.59 -7.15 -5.20
CA SER A 154 -28.87 -6.05 -4.56
C SER A 154 -29.05 -4.77 -5.37
N LYS A 155 -29.39 -3.65 -4.71
CA LYS A 155 -29.58 -2.36 -5.38
C LYS A 155 -28.27 -1.58 -5.57
N ASN A 156 -27.19 -1.99 -4.91
CA ASN A 156 -25.94 -1.24 -4.91
C ASN A 156 -24.73 -2.17 -4.84
N ALA A 157 -23.68 -1.84 -5.60
CA ALA A 157 -22.34 -2.32 -5.33
C ALA A 157 -21.82 -1.66 -4.05
N CYS A 158 -21.17 -2.43 -3.17
CA CYS A 158 -20.51 -1.91 -1.98
C CYS A 158 -19.10 -2.47 -1.89
N ILE A 159 -18.10 -1.59 -1.94
CA ILE A 159 -16.69 -1.95 -1.83
C ILE A 159 -16.11 -1.31 -0.59
N LYS A 160 -15.60 -2.16 0.31
CA LYS A 160 -14.86 -1.74 1.49
C LYS A 160 -13.38 -1.77 1.17
N ILE A 161 -12.69 -0.66 1.42
CA ILE A 161 -11.26 -0.48 1.14
C ILE A 161 -10.49 -0.64 2.44
N TYR A 162 -9.40 -1.40 2.40
CA TYR A 162 -8.56 -1.70 3.55
C TYR A 162 -7.08 -1.45 3.25
N ARG A 163 -6.32 -1.28 4.33
CA ARG A 163 -4.86 -1.43 4.31
C ARG A 163 -4.39 -2.43 5.37
N SER A 164 -3.27 -3.11 5.09
CA SER A 164 -2.59 -4.02 6.03
C SER A 164 -1.11 -3.67 6.17
N GLU A 165 -0.55 -3.91 7.36
CA GLU A 165 0.91 -3.85 7.57
C GLU A 165 1.62 -5.12 7.08
N GLU A 166 0.87 -6.19 6.83
CA GLU A 166 1.37 -7.44 6.26
C GLU A 166 1.38 -7.37 4.73
N ARG A 167 2.36 -8.03 4.10
CA ARG A 167 2.48 -8.06 2.63
C ARG A 167 1.32 -8.82 1.97
N ASP A 168 0.77 -9.80 2.65
CA ASP A 168 -0.35 -10.61 2.19
C ASP A 168 -1.19 -11.04 3.40
N PRO A 169 -2.30 -10.35 3.73
CA PRO A 169 -3.04 -10.61 4.96
C PRO A 169 -4.02 -11.78 4.86
N GLY A 170 -4.44 -12.18 3.65
CA GLY A 170 -5.45 -13.21 3.41
C GLY A 170 -6.88 -12.82 3.79
N VAL A 171 -7.10 -12.25 4.98
CA VAL A 171 -8.40 -11.81 5.50
C VAL A 171 -8.41 -10.33 5.88
N THR A 172 -9.60 -9.74 5.95
CA THR A 172 -9.77 -8.34 6.36
C THR A 172 -9.70 -8.15 7.87
N THR A 173 -9.85 -9.21 8.66
CA THR A 173 -9.72 -9.17 10.13
C THR A 173 -8.32 -8.73 10.51
N GLY A 174 -8.21 -7.76 11.43
CA GLY A 174 -6.94 -7.14 11.81
C GLY A 174 -6.39 -6.09 10.82
N CYS A 175 -6.99 -5.93 9.63
CA CYS A 175 -6.66 -4.85 8.70
C CYS A 175 -7.37 -3.55 9.07
N LYS A 176 -6.77 -2.40 8.73
CA LYS A 176 -7.40 -1.10 8.94
C LYS A 176 -8.36 -0.79 7.79
N HIS A 177 -9.65 -0.65 8.11
CA HIS A 177 -10.65 -0.11 7.19
C HIS A 177 -10.36 1.36 6.90
N LEU A 178 -10.37 1.73 5.62
CA LEU A 178 -10.09 3.10 5.16
C LEU A 178 -11.35 3.84 4.71
N GLY A 179 -12.34 3.11 4.23
CA GLY A 179 -13.56 3.69 3.71
C GLY A 179 -14.38 2.68 2.91
N SER A 180 -15.57 3.09 2.52
CA SER A 180 -16.48 2.27 1.71
C SER A 180 -17.05 3.11 0.58
N ILE A 181 -17.10 2.54 -0.60
CA ILE A 181 -17.73 3.13 -1.78
C ILE A 181 -19.02 2.35 -2.04
N LYS A 182 -20.14 3.06 -2.15
CA LYS A 182 -21.44 2.47 -2.45
C LYS A 182 -22.01 3.13 -3.70
N ILE A 183 -22.30 2.34 -4.72
CA ILE A 183 -22.76 2.82 -6.04
C ILE A 183 -24.05 2.07 -6.39
N PRO A 184 -25.14 2.75 -6.74
CA PRO A 184 -26.34 2.08 -7.22
C PRO A 184 -26.05 1.38 -8.56
N TYR A 185 -26.63 0.19 -8.75
CA TYR A 185 -26.56 -0.47 -10.04
C TYR A 185 -27.47 0.24 -11.07
N PRO A 186 -27.13 0.19 -12.37
CA PRO A 186 -28.06 0.54 -13.44
C PRO A 186 -29.38 -0.24 -13.33
N GLU A 187 -30.48 0.34 -13.83
CA GLU A 187 -31.80 -0.30 -13.77
C GLU A 187 -31.86 -1.65 -14.52
N ASP A 188 -31.05 -1.79 -15.55
CA ASP A 188 -30.92 -2.98 -16.40
C ASP A 188 -29.79 -3.93 -15.96
N PHE A 189 -29.18 -3.71 -14.80
CA PHE A 189 -28.08 -4.54 -14.31
C PHE A 189 -28.55 -5.98 -14.04
N ASN A 190 -27.91 -6.92 -14.73
CA ASN A 190 -28.16 -8.35 -14.61
C ASN A 190 -27.21 -8.98 -13.58
N ASP A 191 -27.76 -9.41 -12.44
CA ASP A 191 -26.99 -9.98 -11.33
C ASP A 191 -26.25 -11.30 -11.70
N VAL A 192 -26.69 -12.00 -12.75
CA VAL A 192 -26.05 -13.23 -13.25
C VAL A 192 -24.89 -12.92 -14.20
N THR A 193 -25.10 -12.07 -15.20
CA THR A 193 -24.13 -11.84 -16.29
C THR A 193 -23.21 -10.67 -16.03
N ASP A 194 -23.70 -9.63 -15.36
CA ASP A 194 -22.99 -8.36 -15.30
C ASP A 194 -21.95 -8.36 -14.19
N ARG A 195 -20.89 -7.59 -14.43
CA ARG A 195 -19.74 -7.48 -13.56
C ARG A 195 -19.42 -6.01 -13.38
N PHE A 196 -18.93 -5.67 -12.21
CA PHE A 196 -18.40 -4.34 -11.96
C PHE A 196 -16.91 -4.41 -11.70
N TYR A 197 -16.23 -3.32 -12.02
CA TYR A 197 -14.78 -3.22 -11.96
C TYR A 197 -14.41 -2.22 -10.89
N VAL A 198 -13.43 -2.59 -10.07
CA VAL A 198 -12.83 -1.69 -9.10
C VAL A 198 -11.42 -1.43 -9.57
N ARG A 199 -11.06 -0.16 -9.66
CA ARG A 199 -9.75 0.30 -10.12
C ARG A 199 -9.09 1.11 -9.04
N PHE A 200 -7.87 0.72 -8.66
CA PHE A 200 -7.03 1.53 -7.79
C PHE A 200 -5.99 2.22 -8.66
N TYR A 201 -5.93 3.54 -8.55
CA TYR A 201 -4.94 4.37 -9.23
C TYR A 201 -3.85 4.77 -8.23
N PHE A 202 -2.60 4.52 -8.59
CA PHE A 202 -1.45 4.72 -7.72
C PHE A 202 -0.45 5.72 -8.26
N GLY A 203 0.44 6.16 -7.38
CA GLY A 203 1.58 7.00 -7.69
C GLY A 203 1.31 8.50 -7.59
N GLU A 204 0.08 8.94 -7.90
CA GLU A 204 -0.26 10.36 -7.90
C GLU A 204 -0.15 11.01 -6.51
N THR A 205 0.25 12.29 -6.51
CA THR A 205 0.40 13.09 -5.28
C THR A 205 -0.92 13.75 -4.88
N MET A 206 -1.86 13.86 -5.82
CA MET A 206 -3.20 14.38 -5.58
C MET A 206 -4.24 13.32 -5.88
N ILE A 207 -5.33 13.34 -5.12
CA ILE A 207 -6.53 12.55 -5.41
C ILE A 207 -7.23 13.26 -6.57
N ARG A 208 -7.44 12.54 -7.68
CA ARG A 208 -8.26 13.01 -8.81
C ARG A 208 -9.72 12.72 -8.57
#